data_AF-A0A1H1YKV3-F1
#
_entry.id   AF-A0A1H1YKV3-F1
#
_cell.length_a   1.000
_cell.length_b   1.000
_cell.length_c   1.000
_cell.angle_alpha   90.00
_cell.angle_beta   90.00
_cell.angle_gamma   90.00
#
_symmetry.space_group_name_H-M   'P 1'
#
loop_
_entity.id
_entity.type
_entity.pdbx_description
1 polymer ?
#
loop_
_entity_poly.entity_id
_entity_poly.type
_entity_poly.pdbx_seq_one_letter_code
_entity_poly.pdbx_strand_id
1 'polypeptide(L)' 'MIGRDAESKLGTARILLAMFDAQIASHDEHMKSTEAMKQRSIKAKKFDPTIIERIDGLREGRETGAARVNELEAQAGEQP' A
#
# COMPACT_ATOMS: atom_id res chain seq x y z
N MET A 1 3.40 17.80 -27.08
CA MET A 1 4.09 17.73 -25.78
C MET A 1 3.32 16.88 -24.74
N ILE A 2 2.41 15.98 -25.14
CA ILE A 2 1.48 15.29 -24.24
C ILE A 2 2.10 14.08 -23.51
N GLY A 3 3.11 13.41 -24.11
CA GLY A 3 3.74 12.22 -23.52
C GLY A 3 4.53 12.43 -22.22
N ARG A 4 5.18 13.60 -22.03
CA ARG A 4 5.99 13.87 -20.82
C ARG A 4 5.18 14.01 -19.54
N ASP A 5 3.95 14.49 -19.63
CA ASP A 5 3.06 14.70 -18.47
C ASP A 5 2.47 13.36 -17.96
N ALA A 6 2.06 12.48 -18.89
CA ALA A 6 1.57 11.15 -18.56
C ALA A 6 2.66 10.27 -17.92
N GLU A 7 3.89 10.31 -18.45
CA GLU A 7 5.03 9.55 -17.92
C GLU A 7 5.44 10.02 -16.52
N SER A 8 5.41 11.33 -16.26
CA SER A 8 5.68 11.89 -14.93
C SER A 8 4.59 11.54 -13.91
N LYS A 9 3.32 11.52 -14.32
CA LYS A 9 2.18 11.10 -13.49
C LYS A 9 2.25 9.61 -13.16
N LEU A 10 2.62 8.78 -14.13
CA LEU A 10 2.84 7.35 -13.95
C LEU A 10 4.00 7.07 -12.99
N GLY A 11 5.12 7.77 -13.13
CA GLY A 11 6.24 7.67 -12.19
C GLY A 11 5.84 7.99 -10.76
N THR A 12 5.08 9.07 -10.57
CA THR A 12 4.58 9.46 -9.24
C THR A 12 3.61 8.43 -8.66
N ALA A 13 2.68 7.92 -9.49
CA ALA A 13 1.71 6.91 -9.06
C ALA A 13 2.39 5.59 -8.63
N ARG A 14 3.45 5.17 -9.34
CA ARG A 14 4.26 4.00 -8.96
C ARG A 14 5.01 4.20 -7.64
N ILE A 15 5.55 5.39 -7.40
CA ILE A 15 6.21 5.73 -6.12
C ILE A 15 5.20 5.65 -4.97
N LEU A 16 4.02 6.25 -5.13
CA LEU A 16 2.96 6.20 -4.12
C LEU A 16 2.51 4.77 -3.84
N LEU A 17 2.36 3.94 -4.87
CA LEU A 17 2.02 2.52 -4.72
C LEU A 17 3.10 1.75 -3.93
N ALA A 18 4.38 1.99 -4.24
CA ALA A 18 5.49 1.40 -3.51
C ALA A 18 5.55 1.84 -2.04
N MET A 19 5.15 3.08 -1.73
CA MET A 19 5.05 3.55 -0.35
C MET A 19 3.94 2.82 0.43
N PHE A 20 2.77 2.61 -0.18
CA PHE A 20 1.72 1.79 0.42
C PHE A 20 2.19 0.35 0.66
N ASP A 21 2.82 -0.28 -0.33
CA ASP A 21 3.36 -1.64 -0.19
C ASP A 21 4.40 -1.73 0.94
N ALA A 22 5.28 -0.74 1.07
CA ALA A 22 6.27 -0.69 2.15
C ALA A 22 5.63 -0.52 3.54
N GLN A 23 4.59 0.32 3.65
CA GLN A 23 3.86 0.51 4.91
C GLN A 23 3.10 -0.75 5.31
N ILE A 24 2.46 -1.44 4.37
CA ILE A 24 1.79 -2.72 4.60
C ILE A 24 2.80 -3.78 5.02
N ALA A 25 3.93 -3.90 4.32
CA ALA A 25 4.97 -4.88 4.63
C ALA A 25 5.61 -4.64 6.02
N SER A 26 5.91 -3.38 6.35
CA SER A 26 6.41 -3.00 7.68
C SER A 26 5.40 -3.34 8.77
N HIS A 27 4.11 -3.17 8.48
CA HIS A 27 3.04 -3.52 9.39
C HIS A 27 2.89 -5.03 9.57
N ASP A 28 2.90 -5.80 8.48
CA ASP A 28 2.82 -7.26 8.52
C ASP A 28 4.03 -7.86 9.26
N GLU A 29 5.23 -7.28 9.11
CA GLU A 29 6.42 -7.66 9.87
C GLU A 29 6.27 -7.34 11.36
N HIS A 30 5.76 -6.15 11.69
CA HIS A 30 5.39 -5.80 13.06
C HIS A 30 4.36 -6.77 13.62
N MET A 31 3.28 -7.07 12.90
CA MET A 31 2.24 -8.01 13.34
C MET A 31 2.77 -9.44 13.48
N LYS A 32 3.63 -9.94 12.59
CA LYS A 32 4.27 -11.27 12.75
C LYS A 32 5.18 -11.32 13.97
N SER A 33 5.98 -10.27 14.18
CA SER A 33 6.80 -10.10 15.39
C SER A 33 5.90 -10.05 16.64
N THR A 34 4.77 -9.36 16.54
CA THR A 34 3.77 -9.27 17.62
C THR A 34 2.89 -10.51 17.74
N GLU A 35 2.76 -11.38 16.74
CA GLU A 35 2.06 -12.66 16.81
C GLU A 35 2.95 -13.71 17.51
N ALA A 36 4.23 -13.72 17.17
CA ALA A 36 5.26 -14.40 17.95
C ALA A 36 5.29 -13.88 19.41
N MET A 37 5.03 -12.58 19.61
CA MET A 37 4.85 -11.97 20.93
C MET A 37 3.46 -12.21 21.54
N LYS A 38 2.38 -12.38 20.75
CA LYS A 38 0.98 -12.63 21.20
C LYS A 38 0.87 -14.01 21.81
N GLN A 39 1.54 -15.03 21.28
CA GLN A 39 1.60 -16.31 21.99
C GLN A 39 2.16 -16.16 23.41
N ARG A 40 3.06 -15.20 23.66
CA ARG A 40 3.50 -14.81 25.01
C ARG A 40 2.58 -13.79 25.71
N SER A 41 1.87 -12.96 24.95
CA SER A 41 1.14 -11.76 25.41
C SER A 41 -0.38 -11.86 25.37
N ILE A 42 -0.98 -13.00 25.04
CA ILE A 42 -2.43 -13.26 25.21
C ILE A 42 -2.88 -13.04 26.67
N LYS A 43 -1.95 -13.01 27.64
CA LYS A 43 -2.19 -12.56 29.02
C LYS A 43 -2.27 -11.03 29.22
N ALA A 44 -1.73 -10.22 28.31
CA ALA A 44 -1.60 -8.77 28.43
C ALA A 44 -2.56 -8.08 27.46
N LYS A 45 -3.70 -7.60 27.98
CA LYS A 45 -4.73 -6.77 27.32
C LYS A 45 -4.19 -5.45 26.70
N LYS A 46 -3.32 -5.53 25.68
CA LYS A 46 -2.71 -4.35 25.00
C LYS A 46 -2.66 -4.51 23.48
N PHE A 47 -3.57 -5.28 22.89
CA PHE A 47 -3.74 -5.25 21.45
C PHE A 47 -4.71 -4.13 21.10
N ASP A 48 -4.24 -3.11 20.38
CA ASP A 48 -5.05 -1.99 19.94
C ASP A 48 -5.75 -2.37 18.62
N PRO A 49 -7.10 -2.43 18.57
CA PRO A 49 -7.84 -2.81 17.38
C PRO A 49 -7.77 -1.78 16.25
N THR A 50 -7.45 -0.51 16.54
CA THR A 50 -7.33 0.57 15.53
C THR A 50 -6.18 0.35 14.54
N ILE A 51 -5.23 -0.50 14.93
CA ILE A 51 -4.11 -0.94 14.12
C ILE A 51 -4.61 -1.75 12.92
N ILE A 52 -5.61 -2.62 13.11
CA ILE A 52 -6.19 -3.42 12.03
C ILE A 52 -6.92 -2.51 11.04
N GLU A 53 -7.78 -1.61 11.53
CA GLU A 53 -8.54 -0.67 10.69
C GLU A 53 -7.62 0.23 9.84
N ARG A 54 -6.45 0.62 10.39
CA ARG A 54 -5.44 1.38 9.65
C ARG A 54 -4.81 0.59 8.50
N ILE A 55 -4.53 -0.71 8.68
CA ILE A 55 -4.01 -1.55 7.59
C ILE A 55 -5.06 -1.70 6.50
N ASP A 56 -6.31 -1.96 6.88
CA ASP A 56 -7.38 -2.17 5.90
C ASP A 56 -7.55 -0.91 5.03
N GLY A 57 -7.50 0.28 5.63
CA GLY A 57 -7.45 1.54 4.88
C GLY A 57 -6.23 1.69 3.97
N LEU A 58 -5.04 1.22 4.38
CA LEU A 58 -3.85 1.22 3.52
C LEU A 58 -3.99 0.23 2.35
N ARG A 59 -4.62 -0.93 2.57
CA ARG A 59 -4.88 -1.93 1.53
C ARG A 59 -5.89 -1.42 0.51
N GLU A 60 -6.96 -0.78 0.95
CA GLU A 60 -7.93 -0.10 0.07
C GLU A 60 -7.26 1.01 -0.75
N GLY A 61 -6.40 1.82 -0.12
CA GLY A 61 -5.62 2.85 -0.81
C GLY A 61 -4.66 2.28 -1.85
N ARG A 62 -4.03 1.13 -1.54
CA ARG A 62 -3.14 0.39 -2.43
C ARG A 62 -3.89 -0.19 -3.64
N GLU A 63 -5.08 -0.75 -3.43
CA GLU A 63 -5.92 -1.28 -4.51
C GLU A 63 -6.36 -0.15 -5.46
N THR A 64 -6.83 0.97 -4.90
CA THR A 64 -7.22 2.16 -5.67
C THR A 64 -6.03 2.74 -6.44
N GLY A 65 -4.86 2.83 -5.79
CA GLY A 65 -3.62 3.28 -6.41
C GLY A 65 -3.16 2.37 -7.55
N ALA A 66 -3.28 1.05 -7.37
CA ALA A 66 -2.92 0.08 -8.41
C ALA A 66 -3.85 0.18 -9.64
N ALA A 67 -5.16 0.34 -9.42
CA ALA A 67 -6.10 0.59 -10.52
C ALA A 67 -5.73 1.87 -11.29
N ARG A 68 -5.36 2.93 -10.57
CA ARG A 68 -4.94 4.20 -11.20
C ARG A 68 -3.63 4.08 -11.98
N VAL A 69 -2.66 3.30 -11.49
CA VAL A 69 -1.43 3.00 -12.23
C VAL A 69 -1.76 2.25 -13.52
N ASN A 70 -2.60 1.20 -13.46
CA ASN A 70 -3.01 0.45 -14.64
C ASN A 70 -3.73 1.32 -15.68
N GLU A 71 -4.61 2.23 -15.26
CA GLU A 71 -5.25 3.19 -16.16
C GLU A 71 -4.25 4.12 -16.86
N LEU A 72 -3.25 4.61 -16.12
CA LEU A 72 -2.20 5.49 -16.65
C LEU A 72 -1.26 4.73 -17.59
N GLU A 73 -0.97 3.45 -17.30
CA GLU A 73 -0.19 2.59 -18.19
C GLU A 73 -0.94 2.30 -19.49
N ALA A 74 -2.25 2.03 -19.43
CA ALA A 74 -3.08 1.86 -20.62
C ALA A 74 -3.09 3.12 -21.50
N GLN A 75 -3.26 4.31 -20.90
CA GLN A 75 -3.21 5.59 -21.60
C GLN A 75 -1.83 5.91 -22.19
N ALA A 76 -0.75 5.45 -21.55
CA ALA A 76 0.61 5.61 -22.06
C ALA A 76 0.95 4.60 -23.17
N GLY A 77 0.38 3.39 -23.12
CA GLY A 77 0.54 2.34 -24.11
C GLY A 77 -0.32 2.51 -25.36
N GLU A 78 -1.45 3.21 -25.26
CA GLU A 78 -2.30 3.65 -26.39
C GLU A 78 -1.76 4.93 -27.07
N GLN A 79 -0.44 5.07 -27.22
CA GLN A 79 0.12 6.06 -28.16
C GLN A 79 0.18 5.43 -29.56
N PRO A 80 -0.44 6.04 -30.60
CA PRO A 80 -0.43 5.54 -31.98
C PRO A 80 0.97 5.57 -32.62
#